data_AF-W4S2P5-F1
#
_entry.id   AF-W4S2P5-F1
#
_cell.length_a   1.000
_cell.length_b   1.000
_cell.length_c   1.000
_cell.angle_alpha   90.00
_cell.angle_beta   90.00
_cell.angle_gamma   90.00
#
_symmetry.space_group_name_H-M   'P 1'
#
loop_
_entity.id
_entity.type
_entity.pdbx_description
1 polymer ?
#
loop_
_entity_poly.entity_id
_entity_poly.type
_entity_poly.pdbx_seq_one_letter_code
_entity_poly.pdbx_strand_id
1 'polypeptide(L)'
;MKARLLIVVAVFALTACATTTSPTGRRQVVGGVTQDQLDKLGAESFAQTKAKEKVSTDGKQNAYVQCVVNALVAQLPPQWRETRWETALFVDNEANAFALPGGKVGVNTGIFTVAKTQDQLAAVLGHEIGT
;
A
#
# COMPACT_ATOMS: atom_id res chain seq x y z
N MET A 1 -38.30 -21.17 21.46
CA MET A 1 -37.79 -21.21 20.06
C MET A 1 -37.41 -19.82 19.53
N LYS A 2 -38.23 -18.77 19.75
CA LYS A 2 -37.95 -17.39 19.28
C LYS A 2 -36.63 -16.77 19.80
N ALA A 3 -36.28 -17.02 21.07
CA ALA A 3 -35.03 -16.51 21.67
C ALA A 3 -33.75 -17.17 21.09
N ARG A 4 -33.83 -18.44 20.65
CA ARG A 4 -32.69 -19.11 20.02
C ARG A 4 -32.45 -18.60 18.59
N LEU A 5 -33.52 -18.19 17.89
CA LEU A 5 -33.42 -17.60 16.54
C LEU A 5 -32.78 -16.20 16.57
N LEU A 6 -33.10 -15.40 17.59
CA LEU A 6 -32.52 -14.05 17.77
C LEU A 6 -31.02 -14.07 18.09
N ILE A 7 -30.55 -15.07 18.85
CA ILE A 7 -29.13 -15.24 19.18
C ILE A 7 -28.33 -15.63 17.93
N VAL A 8 -28.86 -16.51 17.07
CA VAL A 8 -28.18 -16.93 15.84
C VAL A 8 -28.03 -15.76 14.86
N VAL A 9 -29.06 -14.90 14.73
CA VAL A 9 -29.00 -13.71 13.84
C VAL A 9 -27.99 -12.67 14.35
N ALA A 10 -27.90 -12.46 15.67
CA ALA A 10 -26.94 -11.52 16.26
C ALA A 10 -25.48 -11.99 16.10
N VAL A 11 -25.22 -13.31 16.18
CA VAL A 11 -23.88 -13.87 16.00
C VAL A 11 -23.42 -13.77 14.54
N PHE A 12 -24.32 -13.95 13.57
CA PHE A 12 -23.99 -13.78 12.14
C PHE A 12 -23.71 -12.33 11.74
N ALA A 13 -24.32 -11.35 12.41
CA ALA A 13 -24.08 -9.93 12.14
C ALA A 13 -22.67 -9.46 12.56
N LEU A 14 -22.11 -10.05 13.62
CA LEU A 14 -20.78 -9.69 14.13
C LEU A 14 -19.63 -10.20 13.26
N THR A 15 -19.83 -11.27 12.49
CA THR A 15 -18.77 -11.84 11.63
C THR A 15 -18.59 -11.13 10.29
N ALA A 16 -19.56 -10.31 9.87
CA ALA A 16 -19.53 -9.66 8.55
C ALA A 16 -18.67 -8.39 8.52
N CYS A 17 -18.49 -7.70 9.65
CA CYS A 17 -17.78 -6.42 9.71
C CYS A 17 -16.26 -6.53 9.89
N ALA A 18 -15.72 -7.74 10.08
CA ALA A 18 -14.31 -7.95 10.48
C ALA A 18 -13.39 -8.38 9.33
N THR A 19 -13.83 -8.31 8.07
CA THR A 19 -13.00 -8.74 6.93
C THR A 19 -12.57 -7.56 6.07
N THR A 20 -11.32 -7.12 6.24
CA THR A 20 -10.62 -6.36 5.20
C THR A 20 -10.04 -7.36 4.20
N THR A 21 -10.17 -7.07 2.91
CA THR A 21 -9.73 -7.96 1.82
C THR A 21 -8.63 -7.24 1.07
N SER A 22 -7.42 -7.80 1.03
CA SER A 22 -6.28 -7.24 0.27
C SER A 22 -6.55 -7.26 -1.24
N PRO A 23 -5.74 -6.56 -2.07
CA PRO A 23 -5.80 -6.66 -3.53
C PRO A 23 -5.69 -8.09 -4.08
N THR A 24 -5.01 -8.96 -3.33
CA THR A 24 -4.82 -10.38 -3.64
C THR A 24 -5.94 -11.29 -3.09
N GLY A 25 -6.98 -10.73 -2.48
CA GLY A 25 -8.11 -11.48 -1.92
C GLY A 25 -7.86 -12.07 -0.53
N ARG A 26 -6.76 -11.70 0.13
CA ARG A 26 -6.41 -12.21 1.45
C ARG A 26 -7.25 -11.50 2.51
N ARG A 27 -8.00 -12.29 3.29
CA ARG A 27 -8.77 -11.80 4.43
C ARG A 27 -7.87 -11.76 5.67
N GLN A 28 -7.56 -10.56 6.16
CA GLN A 28 -6.81 -10.39 7.40
C GLN A 28 -7.71 -9.74 8.44
N VAL A 29 -7.84 -10.39 9.60
CA VAL A 29 -8.53 -9.82 10.76
C VAL A 29 -7.46 -9.14 11.62
N VAL A 30 -7.08 -7.91 11.28
CA VAL A 30 -6.12 -7.14 12.10
C VAL A 30 -6.90 -6.44 13.22
N GLY A 31 -7.21 -7.17 14.29
CA GLY A 31 -7.60 -6.61 15.59
C GLY A 31 -8.82 -5.68 15.63
N GLY A 32 -9.69 -5.65 14.61
CA GLY A 32 -10.84 -4.73 14.54
C GLY A 32 -10.52 -3.34 14.00
N VAL A 33 -9.37 -3.14 13.36
CA VAL A 33 -9.02 -1.88 12.68
C VAL A 33 -9.66 -1.86 11.29
N THR A 34 -10.37 -0.77 10.95
CA THR A 34 -11.01 -0.63 9.64
C THR A 34 -9.99 -0.25 8.56
N GLN A 35 -10.34 -0.47 7.28
CA GLN A 35 -9.47 -0.05 6.17
C GLN A 35 -9.19 1.46 6.22
N ASP A 36 -10.19 2.29 6.49
CA ASP A 36 -10.02 3.74 6.61
C ASP A 36 -9.04 4.14 7.72
N GLN A 37 -9.04 3.40 8.84
CA GLN A 37 -8.08 3.63 9.92
C GLN A 37 -6.65 3.25 9.51
N LEU A 38 -6.49 2.15 8.76
CA LEU A 38 -5.20 1.75 8.21
C LEU A 38 -4.70 2.78 7.21
N ASP A 39 -5.55 3.23 6.28
CA ASP A 39 -5.19 4.23 5.26
C ASP A 39 -4.78 5.55 5.90
N LYS A 40 -5.47 5.97 6.97
CA LYS A 40 -5.09 7.14 7.76
C LYS A 40 -3.71 6.96 8.41
N LEU A 41 -3.46 5.81 9.04
CA LEU A 41 -2.16 5.51 9.65
C LEU A 41 -1.04 5.48 8.60
N GLY A 42 -1.31 4.95 7.41
CA GLY A 42 -0.38 4.95 6.29
C GLY A 42 -0.05 6.37 5.82
N ALA A 43 -1.06 7.23 5.68
CA ALA A 43 -0.87 8.63 5.31
C ALA A 43 -0.06 9.42 6.36
N GLU A 44 -0.36 9.24 7.65
CA GLU A 44 0.38 9.88 8.76
C GLU A 44 1.84 9.40 8.80
N SER A 45 2.05 8.09 8.67
CA SER A 45 3.39 7.49 8.65
C SER A 45 4.20 8.00 7.46
N PHE A 46 3.59 8.07 6.27
CA PHE A 46 4.27 8.58 5.08
C PHE A 46 4.63 10.06 5.18
N ALA A 47 3.73 10.87 5.75
CA ALA A 47 4.03 12.28 6.01
C ALA A 47 5.18 12.43 7.01
N GLN A 48 5.22 11.59 8.05
CA GLN A 48 6.32 11.58 9.02
C GLN A 48 7.65 11.17 8.38
N THR A 49 7.66 10.16 7.50
CA THR A 49 8.87 9.74 6.77
C THR A 49 9.37 10.88 5.89
N LYS A 50 8.50 11.53 5.10
CA LYS A 50 8.88 12.70 4.28
C LYS A 50 9.40 13.89 5.08
N ALA A 51 9.03 14.00 6.37
CA ALA A 51 9.54 15.05 7.24
C ALA A 51 10.91 14.70 7.86
N LYS A 52 11.20 13.41 8.06
CA LYS A 52 12.45 12.93 8.66
C LYS A 52 13.55 12.69 7.64
N GLU A 53 13.18 12.18 6.47
CA GLU A 53 14.09 11.78 5.41
C GLU A 53 14.14 12.83 4.30
N LYS A 54 15.26 12.86 3.59
CA LYS A 54 15.45 13.79 2.48
C LYS A 54 14.72 13.26 1.24
N VAL A 55 13.61 13.89 0.86
CA VAL A 55 12.93 13.62 -0.41
C VAL A 55 13.80 14.13 -1.58
N SER A 56 13.98 13.29 -2.60
CA SER A 56 14.73 13.60 -3.80
C SER A 56 13.98 14.62 -4.66
N THR A 57 14.70 15.63 -5.14
CA THR A 57 14.20 16.64 -6.08
C THR A 57 14.61 16.35 -7.53
N ASP A 58 15.24 15.21 -7.81
CA ASP A 58 15.61 14.81 -9.17
C ASP A 58 14.36 14.47 -9.98
N GLY A 59 13.96 15.37 -10.88
CA GLY A 59 12.75 15.20 -11.68
C GLY A 59 12.79 13.98 -12.60
N LYS A 60 13.97 13.53 -13.06
CA LYS A 60 14.09 12.38 -13.97
C LYS A 60 13.87 11.08 -13.20
N GLN A 61 14.53 10.92 -12.05
CA GLN A 61 14.37 9.73 -11.22
C GLN A 61 12.95 9.64 -10.65
N ASN A 62 12.39 10.76 -10.19
CA ASN A 62 11.00 10.80 -9.71
C ASN A 62 10.02 10.42 -10.83
N ALA A 63 10.16 10.98 -12.03
CA ALA A 63 9.30 10.64 -13.16
C ALA A 63 9.43 9.16 -13.57
N TYR A 64 10.65 8.61 -13.51
CA TYR A 64 10.90 7.20 -13.80
C TYR A 64 10.20 6.27 -12.80
N VAL A 65 10.36 6.50 -11.50
CA VAL A 65 9.68 5.72 -10.46
C VAL A 65 8.16 5.83 -10.60
N GLN A 66 7.64 7.05 -10.77
CA GLN A 66 6.21 7.29 -10.94
C GLN A 66 5.65 6.56 -12.18
N CYS A 67 6.41 6.53 -13.29
CA CYS A 67 6.03 5.80 -14.50
C CYS A 67 5.84 4.30 -14.20
N VAL A 68 6.79 3.69 -13.50
CA VAL A 68 6.72 2.25 -13.14
C VAL A 68 5.55 1.99 -12.18
N VAL A 69 5.38 2.81 -11.15
CA VAL A 69 4.25 2.66 -10.21
C VAL A 69 2.92 2.80 -10.95
N ASN A 70 2.76 3.79 -11.82
CA ASN A 70 1.51 3.97 -12.59
C ASN A 70 1.21 2.76 -13.48
N ALA A 71 2.24 2.19 -14.11
CA ALA A 71 2.08 0.99 -14.95
C ALA A 71 1.61 -0.22 -14.12
N LEU A 72 2.13 -0.39 -12.90
CA LEU A 72 1.72 -1.43 -11.96
C LEU A 72 0.29 -1.19 -11.44
N VAL A 73 -0.01 0.04 -11.01
CA VAL A 73 -1.33 0.43 -10.52
C VAL A 73 -2.40 0.15 -11.59
N ALA A 74 -2.12 0.40 -12.87
CA ALA A 74 -3.06 0.12 -13.95
C ALA A 74 -3.47 -1.36 -14.07
N GLN A 75 -2.69 -2.29 -13.51
CA GLN A 75 -2.99 -3.74 -13.50
C GLN A 75 -3.79 -4.18 -12.26
N LEU A 76 -4.02 -3.29 -11.29
CA LEU A 76 -4.75 -3.65 -10.07
C LEU A 76 -6.25 -3.83 -10.32
N PRO A 77 -6.96 -4.58 -9.44
CA PRO A 77 -8.42 -4.62 -9.47
C PRO A 77 -9.03 -3.21 -9.37
N PRO A 78 -10.21 -2.95 -9.98
CA PRO A 78 -10.81 -1.62 -10.08
C PRO A 78 -10.82 -0.82 -8.76
N GLN A 79 -11.19 -1.48 -7.65
CA GLN A 79 -11.28 -0.84 -6.34
C GLN A 79 -9.95 -0.30 -5.80
N TRP A 80 -8.81 -0.85 -6.23
CA TRP A 80 -7.47 -0.42 -5.83
C TRP A 80 -6.82 0.54 -6.83
N ARG A 81 -7.32 0.56 -8.07
CA ARG A 81 -6.91 1.56 -9.07
C ARG A 81 -7.37 2.97 -8.71
N GLU A 82 -8.50 3.06 -8.00
CA GLU A 82 -9.09 4.32 -7.55
C GLU A 82 -8.46 4.87 -6.26
N THR A 83 -7.58 4.09 -5.60
CA THR A 83 -6.79 4.56 -4.46
C THR A 83 -5.94 5.77 -4.85
N ARG A 84 -5.77 6.73 -3.93
CA ARG A 84 -4.92 7.92 -4.16
C ARG A 84 -3.44 7.59 -3.98
N TRP A 85 -2.90 6.90 -4.98
CA TRP A 85 -1.50 6.52 -5.04
C TRP A 85 -0.58 7.75 -4.99
N GLU A 86 0.38 7.71 -4.08
CA GLU A 86 1.37 8.75 -3.89
C GLU A 86 2.75 8.10 -3.78
N THR A 87 3.69 8.56 -4.60
CA THR A 87 5.07 8.07 -4.58
C THR A 87 6.02 9.13 -4.08
N ALA A 88 7.02 8.74 -3.30
CA ALA A 88 8.15 9.60 -2.95
C ALA A 88 9.46 8.83 -3.09
N LEU A 89 10.45 9.47 -3.70
CA LEU A 89 11.83 8.98 -3.76
C LEU A 89 12.63 9.64 -2.63
N PHE A 90 13.30 8.85 -1.82
CA PHE A 90 14.13 9.29 -0.70
C PHE A 90 15.62 9.15 -1.04
N VAL A 91 16.40 10.15 -0.65
CA VAL A 91 17.85 10.16 -0.83
C VAL A 91 18.48 9.31 0.28
N ASP A 92 18.58 8.03 -0.01
CA ASP A 92 19.20 7.02 0.83
C ASP A 92 19.96 6.02 -0.06
N ASN A 93 21.11 5.53 0.39
CA ASN A 93 21.96 4.59 -0.34
C ASN A 93 21.52 3.13 -0.13
N GLU A 94 20.66 2.85 0.83
CA GLU A 94 20.08 1.52 1.01
C GLU A 94 19.16 1.16 -0.16
N ALA A 95 19.30 -0.06 -0.68
CA ALA A 95 18.46 -0.58 -1.74
C ALA A 95 17.11 -1.03 -1.16
N ASN A 96 16.18 -0.09 -1.01
CA ASN A 96 14.89 -0.32 -0.37
C ASN A 96 13.72 0.33 -1.13
N ALA A 97 12.54 -0.26 -0.98
CA ALA A 97 11.25 0.28 -1.35
C ALA A 97 10.19 -0.26 -0.39
N PHE A 98 9.09 0.44 -0.21
CA PHE A 98 8.01 0.02 0.67
C PHE A 98 6.66 0.57 0.20
N ALA A 99 5.58 -0.12 0.58
CA ALA A 99 4.21 0.38 0.45
C ALA A 99 3.53 0.46 1.83
N LEU A 100 2.72 1.50 2.03
CA LEU A 100 1.84 1.65 3.20
C LEU A 100 0.37 1.69 2.75
N PRO A 101 -0.58 1.37 3.65
CA PRO A 101 -2.01 1.50 3.38
C PRO A 101 -2.38 2.89 2.85
N GLY A 102 -3.48 2.95 2.09
CA GLY A 102 -3.90 4.17 1.40
C GLY A 102 -3.04 4.55 0.18
N GLY A 103 -2.28 3.59 -0.37
CA GLY A 103 -1.54 3.75 -1.63
C GLY A 103 -0.29 4.61 -1.51
N LYS A 104 0.47 4.52 -0.42
CA LYS A 104 1.72 5.28 -0.27
C LYS A 104 2.90 4.41 -0.63
N VAL A 105 3.73 4.85 -1.57
CA VAL A 105 4.89 4.10 -2.03
C VAL A 105 6.15 4.93 -1.80
N GLY A 106 7.06 4.39 -0.99
CA GLY A 106 8.38 4.96 -0.78
C GLY A 106 9.45 4.17 -1.52
N VAL A 107 10.43 4.87 -2.09
CA VAL A 107 11.57 4.25 -2.78
C VAL A 107 12.84 4.96 -2.35
N ASN A 108 13.90 4.22 -2.07
CA ASN A 108 15.21 4.79 -1.76
C ASN A 108 16.08 4.85 -3.02
N THR A 109 16.87 5.91 -3.21
CA THR A 109 17.76 6.06 -4.38
C THR A 109 18.75 4.90 -4.54
N GLY A 110 19.12 4.25 -3.45
CA GLY A 110 19.96 3.06 -3.42
C GLY A 110 19.40 1.90 -4.24
N ILE A 111 18.09 1.85 -4.50
CA ILE A 111 17.48 0.81 -5.32
C ILE A 111 18.07 0.76 -6.73
N PHE A 112 18.49 1.91 -7.29
CA PHE A 112 19.07 1.99 -8.63
C PHE A 112 20.47 1.34 -8.71
N THR A 113 21.09 1.03 -7.57
CA THR A 113 22.34 0.28 -7.51
C THR A 113 22.15 -1.21 -7.81
N VAL A 114 20.93 -1.74 -7.60
CA VAL A 114 20.60 -3.17 -7.79
C VAL A 114 19.58 -3.40 -8.90
N ALA A 115 18.56 -2.55 -9.02
CA ALA A 115 17.56 -2.60 -10.09
C ALA A 115 18.04 -1.76 -11.28
N LYS A 116 18.69 -2.41 -12.25
CA LYS A 116 19.30 -1.78 -13.43
C LYS A 116 18.35 -1.59 -14.60
N THR A 117 17.20 -2.24 -14.55
CA THR A 117 16.19 -2.21 -15.60
C THR A 117 14.84 -1.84 -15.03
N GLN A 118 13.94 -1.40 -15.91
CA GLN A 118 12.56 -1.12 -15.54
C GLN A 118 11.85 -2.35 -14.98
N ASP A 119 12.08 -3.53 -15.58
CA ASP A 119 11.44 -4.78 -15.15
C ASP A 119 11.90 -5.20 -13.76
N GLN A 120 13.18 -5.01 -13.43
CA GLN A 120 13.70 -5.30 -12.09
C GLN A 120 13.12 -4.36 -11.04
N LEU A 121 13.00 -3.07 -11.36
CA LEU A 121 12.35 -2.11 -10.45
C LEU A 121 10.86 -2.43 -10.31
N ALA A 122 10.18 -2.80 -11.39
CA ALA A 122 8.79 -3.18 -11.40
C ALA A 122 8.53 -4.46 -10.58
N ALA A 123 9.46 -5.42 -10.58
CA ALA A 123 9.34 -6.63 -9.77
C ALA A 123 9.36 -6.30 -8.26
N VAL A 124 10.27 -5.42 -7.82
CA VAL A 124 10.34 -4.97 -6.42
C VAL A 124 9.09 -4.18 -6.06
N LEU A 125 8.75 -3.16 -6.85
CA LEU A 125 7.57 -2.32 -6.56
C LEU A 125 6.25 -3.10 -6.66
N GLY A 126 6.17 -4.11 -7.51
CA GLY A 126 5.03 -5.01 -7.61
C GLY A 126 4.86 -5.88 -6.35
N HIS A 127 5.97 -6.32 -5.75
CA HIS A 127 5.95 -7.00 -4.45
C HIS A 127 5.40 -6.09 -3.36
N GLU A 128 5.88 -4.85 -3.29
CA GLU A 128 5.42 -3.86 -2.30
C GLU A 128 3.94 -3.50 -2.49
N ILE A 129 3.52 -3.16 -3.71
CA ILE A 129 2.14 -2.75 -4.04
C ILE A 129 1.12 -3.88 -3.84
N GLY A 130 1.54 -5.13 -4.02
CA GLY A 130 0.68 -6.31 -3.90
C GLY A 130 0.47 -6.82 -2.47
N THR A 131 1.13 -6.21 -1.49
CA THR A 131 1.08 -6.59 -0.06
C THR A 131 -0.13 -5.97 0.63
#